data_AF-A0A1F7GGW8-F1
#
_entry.id   AF-A0A1F7GGW8-F1
#
_cell.length_a   1.000
_cell.length_b   1.000
_cell.length_c   1.000
_cell.angle_alpha   90.00
_cell.angle_beta   90.00
_cell.angle_gamma   90.00
#
_symmetry.space_group_name_H-M   'P 1'
#
loop_
_entity.id
_entity.type
_entity.pdbx_description
1 polymer ?
#
loop_
_entity_poly.entity_id
_entity_poly.type
_entity_poly.pdbx_seq_one_letter_code
_entity_poly.pdbx_strand_id
1 'polypeptide(L)'
;MLDYAQCETASTLISALPESFSQEMIVLNAKKLNPKIIIFTRVHQEIQQRRMKDLGVEVIVQPEFEASLSIVRRVMYRKGLDKEEIARRIKRLKIEHGMI
;
A
#
# COMPACT_ATOMS: atom_id res chain seq x y z
N MET A 1 -8.03 -18.37 -10.90
CA MET A 1 -6.72 -17.68 -10.92
C MET A 1 -6.02 -17.82 -9.56
N LEU A 2 -6.67 -17.51 -8.44
CA LEU A 2 -6.08 -17.67 -7.10
C LEU A 2 -5.81 -19.13 -6.73
N ASP A 3 -6.66 -20.08 -7.16
CA ASP A 3 -6.42 -21.51 -6.93
C ASP A 3 -5.18 -22.00 -7.68
N TYR A 4 -5.00 -21.58 -8.94
CA TYR A 4 -3.78 -21.84 -9.71
C TYR A 4 -2.53 -21.20 -9.07
N ALA A 5 -2.70 -20.14 -8.28
CA ALA A 5 -1.63 -19.49 -7.52
C ALA A 5 -1.44 -20.10 -6.13
N GLN A 6 -2.11 -21.22 -5.83
CA GLN A 6 -2.04 -21.93 -4.53
C GLN A 6 -2.31 -21.01 -3.33
N CYS A 7 -3.24 -20.05 -3.50
CA CYS A 7 -3.55 -19.02 -2.50
C CYS A 7 -3.94 -19.60 -1.14
N GLU A 8 -4.54 -20.79 -1.11
CA GLU A 8 -4.90 -21.55 0.09
C GLU A 8 -3.71 -21.88 1.01
N THR A 9 -2.52 -22.06 0.46
CA THR A 9 -1.29 -22.38 1.21
C THR A 9 -0.30 -21.21 1.26
N ALA A 10 -0.55 -20.14 0.50
CA ALA A 10 0.34 -19.00 0.42
C ALA A 10 0.39 -18.23 1.76
N SER A 11 1.60 -17.82 2.17
CA SER A 11 1.75 -16.93 3.34
C SER A 11 1.38 -15.48 3.00
N THR A 12 1.61 -15.07 1.75
CA THR A 12 1.54 -13.67 1.32
C THR A 12 1.02 -13.54 -0.10
N LEU A 13 0.18 -12.54 -0.35
CA LEU A 13 -0.30 -12.14 -1.66
C LEU A 13 0.06 -10.67 -1.95
N ILE A 14 0.55 -10.40 -3.15
CA ILE A 14 0.79 -9.04 -3.64
C ILE A 14 -0.18 -8.77 -4.80
N SER A 15 -1.10 -7.83 -4.62
CA SER A 15 -2.05 -7.38 -5.65
C SER A 15 -1.65 -6.02 -6.20
N ALA A 16 -1.02 -6.03 -7.38
CA ALA A 16 -0.49 -4.84 -8.04
C ALA A 16 -1.33 -4.40 -9.26
N LEU A 17 -2.60 -4.80 -9.34
CA LEU A 17 -3.47 -4.39 -10.45
C LEU A 17 -3.78 -2.88 -10.39
N PRO A 18 -3.88 -2.21 -11.55
CA PRO A 18 -4.24 -0.79 -11.59
C PRO A 18 -5.73 -0.56 -11.32
N GLU A 19 -6.58 -1.51 -11.72
CA GLU A 19 -8.03 -1.37 -11.60
C GLU A 19 -8.51 -1.75 -10.19
N SER A 20 -9.18 -0.81 -9.53
CA SER A 20 -9.56 -0.92 -8.13
C SER A 20 -10.65 -1.97 -7.86
N PHE A 21 -11.58 -2.15 -8.80
CA PHE A 21 -12.62 -3.18 -8.68
C PHE A 21 -12.01 -4.59 -8.70
N SER A 22 -11.13 -4.85 -9.67
CA SER A 22 -10.41 -6.12 -9.77
C SER A 22 -9.56 -6.39 -8.52
N GLN A 23 -8.97 -5.35 -7.94
CA GLN A 23 -8.20 -5.45 -6.71
C GLN A 23 -9.05 -5.88 -5.52
N GLU A 24 -10.23 -5.26 -5.35
CA GLU A 24 -11.16 -5.59 -4.29
C GLU A 24 -11.63 -7.04 -4.37
N MET A 25 -11.97 -7.49 -5.58
CA MET A 25 -12.35 -8.87 -5.84
C MET A 25 -11.22 -9.86 -5.50
N ILE A 26 -9.96 -9.51 -5.78
CA ILE A 26 -8.81 -10.34 -5.39
C ILE A 26 -8.72 -10.45 -3.86
N VAL A 27 -8.83 -9.34 -3.14
CA VAL A 27 -8.75 -9.33 -1.67
C VAL A 27 -9.84 -10.20 -1.05
N LEU A 28 -11.09 -10.00 -1.47
CA LEU A 28 -12.24 -10.76 -0.97
C LEU A 28 -12.07 -12.26 -1.20
N ASN A 29 -11.71 -12.65 -2.43
CA ASN A 29 -11.56 -14.07 -2.76
C ASN A 29 -10.32 -14.68 -2.07
N ALA A 30 -9.22 -13.95 -1.94
CA ALA A 30 -8.02 -14.43 -1.25
C ALA A 30 -8.29 -14.67 0.23
N LYS A 31 -8.94 -13.73 0.93
CA LYS A 31 -9.32 -13.89 2.35
C LYS A 31 -10.35 -15.01 2.54
N LYS A 32 -11.24 -15.25 1.57
CA LYS A 32 -12.19 -16.38 1.60
C LYS A 32 -11.47 -17.73 1.50
N LEU A 33 -10.48 -17.85 0.61
CA LEU A 33 -9.70 -19.08 0.41
C LEU A 33 -8.71 -19.32 1.55
N ASN A 34 -8.06 -18.25 2.02
CA ASN A 34 -7.05 -18.29 3.07
C ASN A 34 -7.23 -17.09 4.00
N PRO A 35 -7.97 -17.25 5.12
CA PRO A 35 -8.21 -16.17 6.07
C PRO A 35 -6.94 -15.61 6.74
N LYS A 36 -5.83 -16.36 6.72
CA LYS A 36 -4.56 -15.99 7.36
C LYS A 36 -3.57 -15.33 6.39
N ILE A 37 -3.90 -15.22 5.11
CA ILE A 37 -2.99 -14.65 4.12
C ILE A 37 -2.72 -13.18 4.41
N ILE A 38 -1.46 -12.79 4.34
CA ILE A 38 -1.03 -11.39 4.44
C ILE A 38 -1.09 -10.77 3.05
N ILE A 39 -1.79 -9.65 2.90
CA ILE A 39 -2.04 -9.00 1.62
C ILE A 39 -1.34 -7.65 1.57
N PHE A 40 -0.59 -7.45 0.49
CA PHE A 40 -0.04 -6.17 0.07
C PHE A 40 -0.79 -5.71 -1.18
N THR A 41 -1.29 -4.48 -1.17
CA THR A 41 -2.03 -3.93 -2.31
C THR A 41 -1.61 -2.50 -2.62
N ARG A 42 -1.79 -2.07 -3.89
CA ARG A 42 -1.72 -0.66 -4.26
C ARG A 42 -3.10 0.00 -4.19
N VAL A 43 -3.23 1.31 -4.05
CA VAL A 43 -4.47 2.05 -4.29
C VAL A 43 -4.17 3.33 -5.04
N HIS A 44 -5.16 3.91 -5.71
CA HIS A 44 -5.01 5.20 -6.38
C HIS A 44 -5.62 6.36 -5.57
N GLN A 45 -6.69 6.08 -4.83
CA GLN A 45 -7.47 7.10 -4.11
C GLN A 45 -7.65 6.75 -2.63
N GLU A 46 -7.77 7.78 -1.77
CA GLU A 46 -7.97 7.62 -0.32
C GLU A 46 -9.24 6.83 0.03
N ILE A 47 -10.31 6.98 -0.75
CA ILE A 47 -11.56 6.24 -0.52
C ILE A 47 -11.33 4.72 -0.63
N GLN A 48 -10.45 4.31 -1.54
CA GLN A 48 -10.08 2.91 -1.75
C GLN A 48 -9.18 2.41 -0.62
N GLN A 49 -8.33 3.28 -0.08
CA GLN A 49 -7.51 2.94 1.08
C GLN A 49 -8.38 2.53 2.28
N ARG A 50 -9.42 3.30 2.60
CA ARG A 50 -10.38 2.94 3.66
C ARG A 50 -11.03 1.59 3.38
N ARG A 51 -11.54 1.40 2.15
CA ARG A 51 -12.14 0.12 1.73
C ARG A 51 -11.19 -1.06 1.92
N MET A 52 -9.92 -0.94 1.51
CA MET A 52 -8.94 -2.02 1.67
C MET A 52 -8.60 -2.30 3.14
N LYS A 53 -8.56 -1.27 4.00
CA LYS A 53 -8.41 -1.44 5.46
C LYS A 53 -9.60 -2.22 6.04
N ASP A 54 -10.83 -1.88 5.64
CA ASP A 54 -12.05 -2.56 6.10
C ASP A 54 -12.09 -4.04 5.69
N LEU A 55 -11.45 -4.37 4.56
CA LEU A 55 -11.31 -5.75 4.07
C LEU A 55 -10.16 -6.53 4.74
N GLY A 56 -9.45 -5.91 5.67
CA GLY A 56 -8.35 -6.54 6.42
C GLY A 56 -7.06 -6.70 5.62
N VAL A 57 -6.79 -5.79 4.67
CA VAL A 57 -5.49 -5.74 3.99
C VAL A 57 -4.43 -5.14 4.91
N GLU A 58 -3.30 -5.82 5.03
CA GLU A 58 -2.24 -5.49 5.98
C GLU A 58 -1.38 -4.30 5.51
N VAL A 59 -1.07 -4.22 4.22
CA VAL A 59 -0.24 -3.15 3.67
C VAL A 59 -0.88 -2.55 2.43
N ILE A 60 -1.10 -1.23 2.47
CA ILE A 60 -1.67 -0.47 1.37
C ILE A 60 -0.66 0.59 0.95
N VAL A 61 -0.29 0.58 -0.33
CA VAL A 61 0.66 1.53 -0.92
C VAL A 61 -0.09 2.44 -1.89
N GLN A 62 0.09 3.75 -1.80
CA GLN A 62 -0.35 4.68 -2.83
C GLN A 62 0.86 5.13 -3.67
N PRO A 63 1.03 4.59 -4.88
CA PRO A 63 2.26 4.79 -5.66
C PRO A 63 2.57 6.25 -5.98
N GLU A 64 1.53 7.05 -6.27
CA GLU A 64 1.65 8.47 -6.60
C GLU A 64 2.15 9.28 -5.39
N PHE A 65 1.69 8.92 -4.19
CA PHE A 65 2.13 9.57 -2.96
C PHE A 65 3.55 9.16 -2.59
N GLU A 66 3.91 7.88 -2.69
CA GLU A 66 5.30 7.43 -2.50
C GLU A 66 6.25 8.10 -3.49
N ALA A 67 5.85 8.23 -4.77
CA ALA A 67 6.62 8.96 -5.79
C ALA A 67 6.80 10.44 -5.41
N SER A 68 5.73 11.10 -4.93
CA SER A 68 5.76 12.49 -4.47
C SER A 68 6.72 12.69 -3.29
N LEU A 69 6.65 11.81 -2.28
CA LEU A 69 7.59 11.82 -1.14
C LEU A 69 9.03 11.61 -1.60
N SER A 70 9.21 10.73 -2.59
CA SER A 70 10.49 10.49 -3.24
C SER A 70 11.03 11.80 -3.84
N ILE A 71 10.24 12.54 -4.61
CA ILE A 71 10.64 13.83 -5.21
C ILE A 71 10.98 14.85 -4.11
N VAL A 72 10.08 15.05 -3.15
CA VAL A 72 10.25 16.00 -2.03
C VAL A 72 11.54 15.71 -1.26
N ARG A 73 11.85 14.44 -1.01
CA ARG A 73 13.09 14.01 -0.36
C ARG A 73 14.34 14.49 -1.13
N ARG A 74 14.37 14.36 -2.46
CA ARG A 74 15.52 14.85 -3.27
C ARG A 74 15.62 16.37 -3.19
N VAL A 75 14.50 17.09 -3.23
CA VAL A 75 14.48 18.55 -3.12
C VAL A 75 15.03 19.01 -1.77
N MET A 76 14.59 18.40 -0.66
CA MET A 76 15.08 18.73 0.68
C MET A 76 16.59 18.45 0.81
N TYR A 77 17.05 17.31 0.29
CA TYR A 77 18.47 16.97 0.27
C TYR A 77 19.29 18.01 -0.51
N ARG A 78 18.81 18.44 -1.69
CA ARG A 78 19.45 19.50 -2.49
C ARG A 78 19.47 20.85 -1.79
N LYS A 79 18.50 21.13 -0.91
CA LYS A 79 18.46 22.34 -0.07
C LYS A 79 19.38 22.26 1.16
N GLY A 80 20.14 21.18 1.33
CA GLY A 80 21.11 21.03 2.42
C GLY A 80 20.52 20.54 3.73
N LEU A 81 19.29 20.01 3.74
CA LEU A 81 18.73 19.39 4.94
C LEU A 81 19.46 18.08 5.24
N ASP A 82 19.72 17.82 6.51
CA ASP A 82 20.31 16.56 6.95
C ASP A 82 19.30 15.40 6.84
N LYS A 83 19.83 14.18 6.91
CA LYS A 83 19.03 12.95 6.71
C LYS A 83 17.98 12.75 7.79
N GLU A 84 18.24 13.14 9.03
CA GLU A 84 17.30 12.97 10.14
C GLU A 84 16.12 13.91 10.01
N GLU A 85 16.38 15.18 9.69
CA GLU A 85 15.35 16.18 9.45
C GLU A 85 14.45 15.80 8.26
N ILE A 86 15.05 15.31 7.18
CA ILE A 86 14.29 14.79 6.03
C ILE A 86 13.41 13.60 6.46
N ALA A 87 13.97 12.64 7.21
CA ALA A 87 13.21 11.49 7.68
C ALA A 87 12.03 11.90 8.58
N ARG A 88 12.23 12.85 9.49
CA ARG A 88 11.17 13.42 10.34
C ARG A 88 10.05 14.05 9.52
N ARG A 89 10.38 14.89 8.52
CA ARG A 89 9.39 15.55 7.66
C ARG A 89 8.61 14.56 6.79
N ILE A 90 9.29 13.58 6.19
CA ILE A 90 8.62 12.53 5.40
C ILE A 90 7.70 11.69 6.28
N LYS A 91 8.13 11.33 7.50
CA LYS A 91 7.29 10.59 8.45
C LYS A 91 6.03 11.37 8.80
N ARG A 92 6.15 12.68 9.05
CA ARG A 92 5.00 13.55 9.33
C ARG A 92 3.99 13.57 8.18
N LEU A 93 4.46 13.73 6.93
CA LEU A 93 3.60 13.70 5.75
C LEU A 93 2.86 12.36 5.60
N LYS A 94 3.53 11.24 5.91
CA LYS A 94 2.89 9.91 5.86
C LYS A 94 1.78 9.73 6.91
N ILE A 95 1.94 10.32 8.10
CA ILE A 95 0.92 10.31 9.17
C ILE A 95 -0.27 11.18 8.78
N GLU A 96 -0.02 12.41 8.32
CA GLU A 96 -1.08 13.34 7.87
C GLU A 96 -1.90 12.75 6.71
N HIS A 97 -1.27 11.96 5.84
CA HIS A 97 -1.92 11.23 4.73
C HIS A 97 -2.56 9.89 5.13
N GLY A 98 -2.39 9.43 6.38
CA GLY A 98 -3.01 8.19 6.88
C GLY A 98 -2.39 6.88 6.38
N MET A 99 -1.13 6.90 5.95
CA MET A 99 -0.40 5.69 5.52
C MET A 99 0.28 4.92 6.66
N ILE A 100 0.44 5.55 7.83
CA ILE A 100 1.07 4.97 9.03
C ILE A 100 0.27 5.41 10.25
#